data_AF-A0A7V4JHM0-F1
#
_entry.id   AF-A0A7V4JHM0-F1
#
_cell.length_a   1.000
_cell.length_b   1.000
_cell.length_c   1.000
_cell.angle_alpha   90.00
_cell.angle_beta   90.00
_cell.angle_gamma   90.00
#
_symmetry.space_group_name_H-M   'P 1'
#
loop_
_entity.id
_entity.type
_entity.pdbx_description
1 polymer ?
#
loop_
_entity_poly.entity_id
_entity_poly.type
_entity_poly.pdbx_seq_one_letter_code
_entity_poly.pdbx_strand_id
1 'polypeptide(L)'
;MESAAADSLLLSPTTADSGTRRSSRAGLKTAREPAREVPVRHETEVLVVGGGPAGVAAAVAAARNGAATTLIERYNHLGGMATGGLVILLPHLSAGGTEQEIAGICDEMVERLDARGGARHPQRRDLGSDDPQLLARLKHYHDFVVDGRVRMTVIVDPEALKCVLLDMVEEAGVKLYLHSWAAAALTDAEEGRVRGVAFESKSGRQAILSQVTIDATGDGDVFASAGAEFDGVVDPGLRSASLAVVWRMGDVDFGRFSEFRHSEPE
;
A
#
# COMPACT_ATOMS: atom_id res chain seq x y z
N MET A 1 -4.45 -23.54 -53.15
CA MET A 1 -5.72 -23.51 -52.39
C MET A 1 -5.37 -23.93 -50.98
N GLU A 2 -5.13 -22.93 -50.13
CA GLU A 2 -4.83 -23.10 -48.70
C GLU A 2 -6.04 -23.68 -47.97
N SER A 3 -5.79 -24.60 -47.06
CA SER A 3 -6.76 -25.10 -46.09
C SER A 3 -6.19 -24.81 -44.70
N ALA A 4 -6.74 -23.80 -44.06
CA ALA A 4 -6.43 -23.41 -42.68
C ALA A 4 -6.90 -24.50 -41.70
N ALA A 5 -6.01 -24.94 -40.83
CA ALA A 5 -6.36 -25.70 -39.63
C ALA A 5 -6.30 -24.74 -38.43
N ALA A 6 -7.42 -24.62 -37.73
CA ALA A 6 -7.56 -23.84 -36.53
C ALA A 6 -6.86 -24.54 -35.36
N ASP A 7 -5.86 -23.88 -34.77
CA ASP A 7 -5.18 -24.36 -33.57
C ASP A 7 -5.97 -23.89 -32.34
N SER A 8 -6.53 -24.86 -31.62
CA SER A 8 -7.30 -24.67 -30.40
C SER A 8 -6.39 -24.29 -29.23
N LEU A 9 -6.57 -23.08 -28.69
CA LEU A 9 -6.06 -22.65 -27.39
C LEU A 9 -6.77 -23.44 -26.27
N LEU A 10 -6.21 -24.59 -25.88
CA LEU A 10 -6.51 -25.26 -24.62
C LEU A 10 -5.19 -25.44 -23.87
N LEU A 11 -5.05 -24.68 -22.78
CA LEU A 11 -3.97 -24.79 -21.81
C LEU A 11 -4.01 -26.19 -21.18
N SER A 12 -3.01 -27.01 -21.48
CA SER A 12 -2.72 -28.22 -20.72
C SER A 12 -1.91 -27.86 -19.46
N PRO A 13 -2.17 -28.52 -18.32
CA PRO A 13 -1.46 -28.25 -17.07
C PRO A 13 -0.03 -28.81 -17.18
N THR A 14 0.97 -27.94 -17.11
CA THR A 14 2.37 -28.37 -17.12
C THR A 14 2.75 -28.83 -15.71
N THR A 15 3.22 -30.08 -15.61
CA THR A 15 3.76 -30.68 -14.38
C THR A 15 4.96 -29.89 -13.89
N ALA A 16 4.99 -29.62 -12.57
CA ALA A 16 6.02 -28.84 -11.91
C ALA A 16 7.38 -29.57 -11.93
N ASP A 17 8.35 -28.98 -12.63
CA ASP A 17 9.76 -29.32 -12.53
C ASP A 17 10.41 -28.34 -11.53
N SER A 18 10.95 -28.87 -10.44
CA SER A 18 11.53 -28.17 -9.30
C SER A 18 12.94 -27.65 -9.59
N GLY A 19 13.08 -26.85 -10.66
CA GLY A 19 14.28 -26.11 -10.98
C GLY A 19 14.06 -24.62 -10.75
N THR A 20 14.84 -24.02 -9.85
CA THR A 20 14.94 -22.57 -9.64
C THR A 20 15.26 -21.86 -10.96
N ARG A 21 14.22 -21.45 -11.70
CA ARG A 21 14.35 -20.55 -12.85
C ARG A 21 14.60 -19.16 -12.28
N ARG A 22 15.88 -18.81 -12.08
CA ARG A 22 16.29 -17.42 -12.21
C ARG A 22 15.82 -16.99 -13.60
N SER A 23 14.80 -16.12 -13.67
CA SER A 23 14.50 -15.42 -14.91
C SER A 23 15.72 -14.56 -15.21
N SER A 24 16.64 -15.10 -16.00
CA SER A 24 17.73 -14.30 -16.52
C SER A 24 17.06 -13.28 -17.43
N ARG A 25 17.26 -11.98 -17.14
CA ARG A 25 16.99 -10.89 -18.09
C ARG A 25 17.83 -11.02 -19.39
N ALA A 26 18.42 -12.19 -19.65
CA ALA A 26 19.19 -12.52 -20.83
C ALA A 26 18.27 -12.52 -22.05
N GLY A 27 18.40 -11.49 -22.88
CA GLY A 27 17.64 -11.35 -24.13
C GLY A 27 16.84 -10.05 -24.26
N LEU A 28 16.78 -9.21 -23.22
CA LEU A 28 16.21 -7.86 -23.38
C LEU A 28 17.13 -7.02 -24.28
N LYS A 29 16.60 -6.58 -25.43
CA LYS A 29 17.26 -5.58 -26.28
C LYS A 29 17.23 -4.24 -25.56
N THR A 30 18.36 -3.55 -25.50
CA THR A 30 18.45 -2.22 -24.92
C THR A 30 18.39 -1.15 -26.01
N ALA A 31 17.89 0.03 -25.66
CA ALA A 31 17.93 1.22 -26.49
C ALA A 31 18.57 2.37 -25.70
N ARG A 32 19.23 3.30 -26.39
CA ARG A 32 19.77 4.53 -25.77
C ARG A 32 18.78 5.67 -25.99
N GLU A 33 18.34 6.29 -24.90
CA GLU A 33 17.65 7.58 -24.94
C GLU A 33 18.70 8.71 -25.00
N PRO A 34 18.42 9.83 -25.70
CA PRO A 34 19.26 11.01 -25.63
C PRO A 34 19.44 11.52 -24.19
N ALA A 35 20.66 11.88 -23.81
CA ALA A 35 20.93 12.54 -22.55
C ALA A 35 20.25 13.91 -22.50
N ARG A 36 19.65 14.25 -21.36
CA ARG A 36 18.97 15.54 -21.14
C ARG A 36 19.03 15.95 -19.68
N GLU A 37 19.09 17.26 -19.47
CA GLU A 37 18.74 17.86 -18.19
C GLU A 37 17.22 17.89 -18.03
N VAL A 38 16.74 17.71 -16.81
CA VAL A 38 15.31 17.75 -16.49
C VAL A 38 15.03 18.98 -15.62
N PRO A 39 13.91 19.68 -15.83
CA PRO A 39 13.59 20.85 -15.02
C PRO A 39 13.34 20.42 -13.57
N VAL A 40 13.99 21.10 -12.62
CA VAL A 40 13.70 20.98 -11.20
C VAL A 40 12.39 21.69 -10.91
N ARG A 41 11.35 20.92 -10.58
CA ARG A 41 10.01 21.41 -10.29
C ARG A 41 9.93 22.05 -8.91
N HIS A 42 10.69 21.50 -7.96
CA HIS A 42 10.68 21.86 -6.55
C HIS A 42 11.91 21.34 -5.82
N GLU A 43 12.25 21.98 -4.71
CA GLU A 43 13.27 21.53 -3.75
C GLU A 43 12.63 21.47 -2.37
N THR A 44 12.97 20.45 -1.59
CA THR A 44 12.33 20.16 -0.29
C THR A 44 13.38 19.61 0.69
N GLU A 45 13.11 19.62 1.99
CA GLU A 45 13.99 18.95 2.95
C GLU A 45 13.74 17.44 2.93
N VAL A 46 12.47 17.03 3.07
CA VAL A 46 12.04 15.64 3.03
C VAL A 46 11.14 15.41 1.82
N LEU A 47 11.56 14.51 0.93
CA LEU A 47 10.74 13.99 -0.16
C LEU A 47 10.26 12.59 0.21
N VAL A 48 8.95 12.39 0.27
CA VAL A 48 8.32 11.07 0.42
C VAL A 48 7.77 10.62 -0.92
N VAL A 49 8.07 9.39 -1.31
CA VAL A 49 7.67 8.82 -2.59
C VAL A 49 6.74 7.64 -2.37
N GLY A 50 5.47 7.79 -2.73
CA GLY A 50 4.41 6.82 -2.49
C GLY A 50 3.48 7.27 -1.37
N GLY A 51 2.20 7.42 -1.68
CA GLY A 51 1.12 7.88 -0.80
C GLY A 51 0.33 6.74 -0.16
N GLY A 52 0.94 5.57 0.05
CA GLY A 52 0.38 4.50 0.86
C GLY A 52 0.41 4.82 2.37
N PRO A 53 -0.02 3.89 3.24
CA PRO A 53 -0.05 4.11 4.69
C PRO A 53 1.28 4.58 5.28
N ALA A 54 2.38 3.93 4.89
CA ALA A 54 3.73 4.29 5.35
C ALA A 54 4.14 5.70 4.88
N GLY A 55 3.86 6.04 3.62
CA GLY A 55 4.24 7.33 3.06
C GLY A 55 3.42 8.50 3.62
N VAL A 56 2.11 8.33 3.81
CA VAL A 56 1.29 9.35 4.48
C VAL A 56 1.76 9.55 5.92
N ALA A 57 2.00 8.46 6.66
CA ALA A 57 2.50 8.56 8.03
C ALA A 57 3.87 9.27 8.09
N ALA A 58 4.80 8.93 7.19
CA ALA A 58 6.10 9.57 7.10
C ALA A 58 6.01 11.06 6.75
N ALA A 59 5.18 11.41 5.76
CA ALA A 59 5.02 12.80 5.31
C ALA A 59 4.39 13.68 6.41
N VAL A 60 3.30 13.20 7.03
CA VAL A 60 2.64 13.91 8.14
C VAL A 60 3.58 14.05 9.34
N ALA A 61 4.31 12.99 9.70
CA ALA A 61 5.29 13.04 10.77
C ALA A 61 6.40 14.06 10.48
N ALA A 62 7.01 14.02 9.30
CA ALA A 62 8.10 14.93 8.92
C ALA A 62 7.65 16.39 8.94
N ALA A 63 6.49 16.69 8.35
CA ALA A 63 5.95 18.04 8.30
C ALA A 63 5.58 18.58 9.69
N ARG A 64 4.96 17.74 10.55
CA ARG A 64 4.65 18.12 11.95
C ARG A 64 5.89 18.33 12.82
N ASN A 65 7.04 17.77 12.42
CA ASN A 65 8.34 18.05 13.05
C ASN A 65 9.05 19.26 12.43
N GLY A 66 8.40 20.01 11.54
CA GLY A 66 8.87 21.28 11.00
C GLY A 66 9.66 21.19 9.69
N ALA A 67 9.82 19.99 9.11
CA ALA A 67 10.53 19.86 7.84
C ALA A 67 9.66 20.30 6.66
N ALA A 68 10.24 21.05 5.72
CA ALA A 68 9.64 21.30 4.42
C ALA A 68 9.50 19.97 3.67
N THR A 69 8.26 19.47 3.61
CA THR A 69 7.96 18.11 3.19
C THR A 69 7.14 18.09 1.91
N THR A 70 7.57 17.28 0.95
CA THR A 70 6.85 17.00 -0.29
C THR A 70 6.49 15.52 -0.35
N LEU A 71 5.27 15.21 -0.76
CA LEU A 71 4.81 13.84 -1.02
C LEU A 71 4.41 13.71 -2.49
N ILE A 72 4.94 12.70 -3.18
CA ILE A 72 4.52 12.36 -4.55
C ILE A 72 3.84 10.99 -4.59
N GLU A 73 2.77 10.87 -5.38
CA GLU A 73 1.96 9.66 -5.52
C GLU A 73 1.55 9.45 -6.98
N ARG A 74 1.65 8.21 -7.47
CA ARG A 74 1.37 7.84 -8.86
C ARG A 74 -0.13 7.91 -9.22
N TYR A 75 -1.00 7.72 -8.25
CA TYR A 75 -2.46 7.76 -8.41
C TYR A 75 -3.06 9.14 -8.13
N ASN A 76 -4.37 9.25 -8.34
CA ASN A 76 -5.16 10.44 -8.01
C ASN A 76 -5.64 10.48 -6.56
N HIS A 77 -5.14 9.58 -5.70
CA HIS A 77 -5.59 9.44 -4.32
C HIS A 77 -4.49 8.85 -3.44
N LEU A 78 -4.64 9.01 -2.12
CA LEU A 78 -3.77 8.42 -1.10
C LEU A 78 -4.37 7.10 -0.56
N GLY A 79 -3.58 6.37 0.23
CA GLY A 79 -3.99 5.16 0.96
C GLY A 79 -3.56 3.84 0.32
N GLY A 80 -2.92 3.87 -0.85
CA GLY A 80 -2.36 2.69 -1.52
C GLY A 80 -3.38 1.56 -1.66
N MET A 81 -3.01 0.35 -1.22
CA MET A 81 -3.88 -0.82 -1.31
C MET A 81 -5.13 -0.74 -0.44
N ALA A 82 -5.12 0.03 0.66
CA ALA A 82 -6.29 0.17 1.52
C ALA A 82 -7.43 0.94 0.84
N THR A 83 -7.12 1.76 -0.15
CA THR A 83 -8.08 2.57 -0.89
C THR A 83 -8.22 2.07 -2.33
N GLY A 84 -7.18 2.21 -3.16
CA GLY A 84 -7.21 1.85 -4.58
C GLY A 84 -7.25 0.34 -4.83
N GLY A 85 -6.66 -0.44 -3.92
CA GLY A 85 -6.67 -1.91 -3.97
C GLY A 85 -7.84 -2.55 -3.22
N LEU A 86 -8.68 -1.75 -2.55
CA LEU A 86 -9.81 -2.20 -1.73
C LEU A 86 -9.43 -3.21 -0.63
N VAL A 87 -8.16 -3.25 -0.20
CA VAL A 87 -7.67 -4.06 0.92
C VAL A 87 -7.98 -3.33 2.23
N ILE A 88 -9.26 -3.30 2.57
CA ILE A 88 -9.81 -2.43 3.62
C ILE A 88 -9.57 -2.89 5.06
N LEU A 89 -8.80 -3.95 5.25
CA LEU A 89 -8.54 -4.50 6.57
C LEU A 89 -7.19 -3.99 7.07
N LEU A 90 -7.18 -3.41 8.25
CA LEU A 90 -5.99 -3.09 9.05
C LEU A 90 -5.94 -4.09 10.22
N PRO A 91 -5.42 -5.31 10.00
CA PRO A 91 -5.46 -6.37 11.00
C PRO A 91 -4.38 -6.19 12.06
N HIS A 92 -4.62 -6.78 13.23
CA HIS A 92 -3.60 -7.00 14.27
C HIS A 92 -2.90 -5.74 14.76
N LEU A 93 -3.65 -4.65 14.94
CA LEU A 93 -3.14 -3.45 15.62
C LEU A 93 -2.91 -3.70 17.12
N SER A 94 -3.44 -4.81 17.65
CA SER A 94 -3.14 -5.31 19.00
C SER A 94 -2.58 -6.75 19.03
N ALA A 95 -1.65 -7.04 19.94
CA ALA A 95 -1.07 -8.37 20.17
C ALA A 95 -1.91 -9.27 21.12
N GLY A 96 -3.13 -8.85 21.47
CA GLY A 96 -4.14 -9.69 22.15
C GLY A 96 -4.19 -9.55 23.66
N GLY A 97 -3.37 -8.65 24.19
CA GLY A 97 -3.57 -8.09 25.51
C GLY A 97 -4.67 -7.03 25.50
N THR A 98 -4.72 -6.26 26.58
CA THR A 98 -5.69 -5.18 26.78
C THR A 98 -5.30 -3.88 26.11
N GLU A 99 -4.13 -3.83 25.47
CA GLU A 99 -3.54 -2.64 24.87
C GLU A 99 -3.40 -2.79 23.36
N GLN A 100 -3.40 -1.64 22.67
CA GLN A 100 -3.11 -1.54 21.24
C GLN A 100 -1.67 -1.05 21.05
N GLU A 101 -0.84 -1.84 20.39
CA GLU A 101 0.57 -1.52 20.19
C GLU A 101 0.82 -0.67 18.94
N ILE A 102 0.02 -0.84 17.88
CA ILE A 102 0.13 -0.04 16.66
C ILE A 102 -0.85 1.13 16.74
N ALA A 103 -0.33 2.32 17.07
CA ALA A 103 -1.13 3.53 17.30
C ALA A 103 -0.55 4.78 16.58
N GLY A 104 -0.60 5.95 17.22
CA GLY A 104 -0.03 7.20 16.68
C GLY A 104 -0.82 7.75 15.49
N ILE A 105 -0.14 8.08 14.39
CA ILE A 105 -0.78 8.61 13.17
C ILE A 105 -1.81 7.60 12.60
N CYS A 106 -1.56 6.29 12.72
CA CYS A 106 -2.51 5.27 12.34
C CYS A 106 -3.81 5.37 13.15
N ASP A 107 -3.68 5.56 14.46
CA ASP A 107 -4.81 5.67 15.38
C ASP A 107 -5.59 6.97 15.15
N GLU A 108 -4.90 8.09 14.93
CA GLU A 108 -5.52 9.37 14.57
C GLU A 108 -6.33 9.25 13.27
N MET A 109 -5.77 8.57 12.26
CA MET A 109 -6.48 8.29 11.01
C MET A 109 -7.74 7.46 11.26
N VAL A 110 -7.66 6.43 12.10
CA VAL A 110 -8.82 5.59 12.47
C VAL A 110 -9.88 6.40 13.21
N GLU A 111 -9.49 7.23 14.18
CA GLU A 111 -10.42 8.08 14.93
C GLU A 111 -11.13 9.12 14.05
N ARG A 112 -10.40 9.76 13.14
CA ARG A 112 -10.97 10.68 12.14
C ARG A 112 -11.93 9.97 11.20
N LEU A 113 -11.64 8.73 10.84
CA LEU A 113 -12.47 7.92 9.96
C LEU A 113 -13.73 7.41 10.68
N ASP A 114 -13.60 6.97 11.93
CA ASP A 114 -14.72 6.54 12.79
C ASP A 114 -15.69 7.70 13.06
N ALA A 115 -15.17 8.91 13.27
CA ALA A 115 -15.97 10.13 13.41
C ALA A 115 -16.83 10.43 12.15
N ARG A 116 -16.49 9.87 10.98
CA ARG A 116 -17.26 9.96 9.73
C ARG A 116 -18.14 8.74 9.48
N GLY A 117 -18.18 7.77 10.41
CA GLY A 117 -18.82 6.48 10.23
C GLY A 117 -18.13 5.58 9.20
N GLY A 118 -16.88 5.89 8.83
CA GLY A 118 -16.10 5.18 7.82
C GLY A 118 -15.23 4.05 8.39
N ALA A 119 -15.32 3.76 9.69
CA ALA A 119 -14.53 2.71 10.32
C ALA A 119 -15.45 1.71 11.04
N ARG A 120 -15.00 0.46 11.10
CA ARG A 120 -15.58 -0.58 11.94
C ARG A 120 -14.45 -1.25 12.71
N HIS A 121 -14.55 -1.27 14.03
CA HIS A 121 -13.56 -1.90 14.91
C HIS A 121 -14.19 -2.34 16.24
N PRO A 122 -13.55 -3.22 17.03
CA PRO A 122 -13.91 -3.46 18.42
C PRO A 122 -13.68 -2.24 19.30
N GLN A 123 -14.33 -2.18 20.46
CA GLN A 123 -14.08 -1.11 21.41
C GLN A 123 -12.76 -1.36 22.15
N ARG A 124 -11.99 -0.30 22.44
CA ARG A 124 -10.70 -0.44 23.14
C ARG A 124 -10.82 -1.17 24.50
N ARG A 125 -11.90 -0.92 25.24
CA ARG A 125 -12.19 -1.59 26.52
C ARG A 125 -12.41 -3.10 26.41
N ASP A 126 -12.70 -3.59 25.20
CA ASP A 126 -13.00 -4.99 24.93
C ASP A 126 -11.74 -5.78 24.55
N LEU A 127 -10.59 -5.11 24.34
CA LEU A 127 -9.36 -5.75 23.87
C LEU A 127 -8.85 -6.81 24.85
N GLY A 128 -8.42 -7.95 24.29
CA GLY A 128 -7.93 -9.09 25.06
C GLY A 128 -9.01 -9.91 25.77
N SER A 129 -10.27 -9.44 25.78
CA SER A 129 -11.40 -10.15 26.38
C SER A 129 -11.62 -11.51 25.73
N ASP A 130 -11.95 -12.48 26.57
CA ASP A 130 -12.34 -13.85 26.21
C ASP A 130 -13.80 -14.15 26.59
N ASP A 131 -14.61 -13.13 26.88
CA ASP A 131 -16.03 -13.28 27.20
C ASP A 131 -16.80 -13.97 26.04
N PRO A 132 -17.39 -15.16 26.26
CA PRO A 132 -18.04 -15.92 25.20
C PRO A 132 -19.14 -15.15 24.46
N GLN A 133 -19.88 -14.28 25.13
CA GLN A 133 -20.96 -13.51 24.49
C GLN A 133 -20.40 -12.44 23.56
N LEU A 134 -19.39 -11.70 24.02
CA LEU A 134 -18.66 -10.72 23.23
C LEU A 134 -17.97 -11.37 22.02
N LEU A 135 -17.27 -12.49 22.22
CA LEU A 135 -16.62 -13.23 21.15
C LEU A 135 -17.63 -13.70 20.11
N ALA A 136 -18.79 -14.24 20.53
CA ALA A 136 -19.85 -14.68 19.62
C ALA A 136 -20.39 -13.53 18.76
N ARG A 137 -20.44 -12.30 19.30
CA ARG A 137 -20.88 -11.11 18.56
C ARG A 137 -19.81 -10.58 17.59
N LEU A 138 -18.53 -10.63 17.97
CA LEU A 138 -17.45 -10.03 17.19
C LEU A 138 -16.83 -10.97 16.14
N LYS A 139 -16.92 -12.29 16.31
CA LYS A 139 -16.35 -13.29 15.38
C LYS A 139 -16.87 -13.18 13.95
N HIS A 140 -17.99 -12.49 13.73
CA HIS A 140 -18.55 -12.24 12.40
C HIS A 140 -17.68 -11.32 11.53
N TYR A 141 -16.80 -10.53 12.15
CA TYR A 141 -15.89 -9.62 11.48
C TYR A 141 -14.48 -10.21 11.44
N HIS A 142 -13.86 -10.15 10.27
CA HIS A 142 -12.53 -10.73 10.04
C HIS A 142 -11.50 -10.15 11.02
N ASP A 143 -10.73 -11.03 11.66
CA ASP A 143 -9.67 -10.72 12.66
C ASP A 143 -10.09 -9.85 13.86
N PHE A 144 -11.38 -9.70 14.15
CA PHE A 144 -11.82 -9.08 15.41
C PHE A 144 -11.65 -10.05 16.59
N VAL A 145 -11.70 -11.35 16.32
CA VAL A 145 -11.44 -12.42 17.27
C VAL A 145 -10.35 -13.32 16.72
N VAL A 146 -9.22 -13.40 17.43
CA VAL A 146 -8.07 -14.24 17.05
C VAL A 146 -7.58 -14.94 18.32
N ASP A 147 -7.38 -16.25 18.23
CA ASP A 147 -6.99 -17.11 19.36
C ASP A 147 -7.92 -16.97 20.58
N GLY A 148 -9.23 -16.84 20.33
CA GLY A 148 -10.24 -16.70 21.40
C GLY A 148 -10.18 -15.37 22.15
N ARG A 149 -9.50 -14.35 21.62
CA ARG A 149 -9.42 -13.01 22.21
C ARG A 149 -9.83 -11.93 21.22
N VAL A 150 -10.44 -10.87 21.74
CA VAL A 150 -10.72 -9.67 20.95
C VAL A 150 -9.41 -8.98 20.57
N ARG A 151 -9.26 -8.62 19.29
CA ARG A 151 -8.11 -7.89 18.74
C ARG A 151 -8.53 -6.56 18.16
N MET A 152 -7.69 -5.54 18.31
CA MET A 152 -7.83 -4.31 17.53
C MET A 152 -7.51 -4.62 16.08
N THR A 153 -8.55 -4.57 15.27
CA THR A 153 -8.53 -4.67 13.83
C THR A 153 -9.55 -3.67 13.32
N VAL A 154 -9.22 -2.96 12.25
CA VAL A 154 -10.10 -1.94 11.69
C VAL A 154 -10.46 -2.31 10.26
N ILE A 155 -11.76 -2.26 9.94
CA ILE A 155 -12.26 -2.30 8.58
C ILE A 155 -12.58 -0.86 8.17
N VAL A 156 -12.03 -0.42 7.06
CA VAL A 156 -12.17 0.97 6.59
C VAL A 156 -13.10 1.10 5.38
N ASP A 157 -13.78 2.24 5.29
CA ASP A 157 -14.38 2.69 4.04
C ASP A 157 -13.27 3.32 3.17
N PRO A 158 -13.01 2.78 1.96
CA PRO A 158 -11.88 3.18 1.15
C PRO A 158 -12.05 4.58 0.55
N GLU A 159 -13.27 5.07 0.35
CA GLU A 159 -13.51 6.40 -0.20
C GLU A 159 -13.43 7.47 0.89
N ALA A 160 -14.04 7.21 2.06
CA ALA A 160 -13.91 8.09 3.21
C ALA A 160 -12.45 8.17 3.69
N LEU A 161 -11.70 7.06 3.62
CA LEU A 161 -10.28 7.05 3.95
C LEU A 161 -9.45 7.95 3.02
N LYS A 162 -9.74 8.01 1.71
CA LYS A 162 -9.04 8.94 0.80
C LYS A 162 -9.20 10.38 1.27
N CYS A 163 -10.41 10.77 1.66
CA CYS A 163 -10.69 12.11 2.18
C CYS A 163 -9.92 12.37 3.48
N VAL A 164 -9.98 11.45 4.45
CA VAL A 164 -9.27 11.59 5.73
C VAL A 164 -7.76 11.75 5.51
N LEU A 165 -7.16 10.92 4.66
CA LEU A 165 -5.72 11.01 4.38
C LEU A 165 -5.35 12.32 3.69
N LEU A 166 -6.18 12.80 2.76
CA LEU A 166 -5.97 14.09 2.10
C LEU A 166 -6.02 15.24 3.11
N ASP A 167 -7.03 15.25 3.97
CA ASP A 167 -7.19 16.27 5.02
C ASP A 167 -5.96 16.27 5.95
N MET A 168 -5.50 15.08 6.38
CA MET A 168 -4.32 14.97 7.25
C MET A 168 -3.03 15.49 6.59
N VAL A 169 -2.83 15.21 5.30
CA VAL A 169 -1.68 15.70 4.53
C VAL A 169 -1.74 17.21 4.33
N GLU A 170 -2.91 17.75 3.99
CA GLU A 170 -3.14 19.18 3.81
C GLU A 170 -2.96 19.97 5.12
N GLU A 171 -3.60 19.51 6.20
CA GLU A 171 -3.47 20.11 7.55
C GLU A 171 -2.04 20.12 8.06
N ALA A 172 -1.24 19.10 7.72
CA ALA A 172 0.17 19.03 8.08
C ALA A 172 1.05 19.98 7.26
N GLY A 173 0.53 20.61 6.20
CA GLY A 173 1.30 21.51 5.33
C GLY A 173 2.21 20.78 4.34
N VAL A 174 1.93 19.50 4.05
CA VAL A 174 2.70 18.71 3.09
C VAL A 174 2.38 19.19 1.66
N LYS A 175 3.42 19.44 0.85
CA LYS A 175 3.24 19.72 -0.57
C LYS A 175 2.95 18.42 -1.32
N LEU A 176 1.72 18.22 -1.74
CA LEU A 176 1.28 17.00 -2.41
C LEU A 176 1.33 17.13 -3.95
N TYR A 177 1.92 16.14 -4.62
CA TYR A 177 1.75 15.91 -6.06
C TYR A 177 1.13 14.54 -6.31
N LEU A 178 -0.10 14.55 -6.84
CA LEU A 178 -0.76 13.35 -7.37
C LEU A 178 -0.39 13.14 -8.84
N HIS A 179 -0.70 11.98 -9.41
CA HIS A 179 -0.36 11.62 -10.79
C HIS A 179 1.13 11.82 -11.14
N SER A 180 1.99 11.51 -10.18
CA SER A 180 3.43 11.76 -10.26
C SER A 180 4.17 10.44 -10.04
N TRP A 181 4.63 9.84 -11.14
CA TRP A 181 5.29 8.54 -11.12
C TRP A 181 6.79 8.72 -10.91
N ALA A 182 7.32 8.28 -9.77
CA ALA A 182 8.76 8.26 -9.53
C ALA A 182 9.46 7.30 -10.51
N ALA A 183 10.33 7.85 -11.36
CA ALA A 183 10.98 7.10 -12.43
C ALA A 183 12.39 6.63 -12.06
N ALA A 184 13.16 7.48 -11.38
CA ALA A 184 14.51 7.15 -10.94
C ALA A 184 14.98 8.07 -9.80
N ALA A 185 15.76 7.52 -8.87
CA ALA A 185 16.56 8.31 -7.96
C ALA A 185 17.60 9.15 -8.74
N LEU A 186 17.84 10.37 -8.24
CA LEU A 186 18.96 11.20 -8.68
C LEU A 186 20.09 11.03 -7.66
N THR A 187 21.24 10.54 -8.09
CA THR A 187 22.39 10.27 -7.22
C THR A 187 23.60 11.11 -7.61
N ASP A 188 24.40 11.53 -6.62
CA ASP A 188 25.74 12.05 -6.88
C ASP A 188 26.64 10.93 -7.42
N ALA A 189 27.34 11.19 -8.53
CA ALA A 189 28.12 10.18 -9.25
C ALA A 189 29.29 9.59 -8.46
N GLU A 190 29.83 10.34 -7.49
CA GLU A 190 31.02 9.96 -6.72
C GLU A 190 30.67 9.30 -5.37
N GLU A 191 29.64 9.81 -4.69
CA GLU A 191 29.29 9.39 -3.33
C GLU A 191 28.09 8.44 -3.28
N GLY A 192 27.35 8.28 -4.38
CA GLY A 192 26.12 7.47 -4.43
C GLY A 192 24.96 8.04 -3.60
N ARG A 193 25.11 9.25 -3.07
CA ARG A 193 24.10 9.91 -2.23
C ARG A 193 22.88 10.30 -3.07
N VAL A 194 21.69 9.92 -2.60
CA VAL A 194 20.42 10.34 -3.21
C VAL A 194 20.18 11.83 -2.96
N ARG A 195 19.87 12.57 -4.01
CA ARG A 195 19.60 14.02 -4.02
C ARG A 195 18.17 14.40 -4.38
N GLY A 196 17.34 13.41 -4.65
CA GLY A 196 15.99 13.62 -5.14
C GLY A 196 15.54 12.52 -6.08
N VAL A 197 14.45 12.78 -6.78
CA VAL A 197 13.83 11.83 -7.70
C VAL A 197 13.42 12.54 -8.98
N ALA A 198 13.76 11.93 -10.11
CA ALA A 198 13.13 12.23 -11.39
C ALA A 198 11.77 11.53 -11.43
N PHE A 199 10.73 12.28 -11.76
CA PHE A 199 9.36 11.77 -11.85
C PHE A 199 8.72 12.15 -13.19
N GLU A 200 7.71 11.39 -13.58
CA GLU A 200 6.90 11.62 -14.77
C GLU A 200 5.51 12.11 -14.38
N SER A 201 5.00 13.07 -15.13
CA SER A 201 3.61 13.52 -15.07
C SER A 201 3.11 13.85 -16.48
N LYS A 202 1.89 14.38 -16.60
CA LYS A 202 1.39 14.91 -17.89
C LYS A 202 2.30 16.01 -18.47
N SER A 203 3.06 16.72 -17.64
CA SER A 203 4.02 17.73 -18.07
C SER A 203 5.36 17.14 -18.55
N GLY A 204 5.49 15.82 -18.59
CA GLY A 204 6.72 15.10 -18.93
C GLY A 204 7.63 14.91 -17.72
N ARG A 205 8.90 14.59 -17.99
CA ARG A 205 9.92 14.29 -16.97
C ARG A 205 10.39 15.56 -16.27
N GLN A 206 10.35 15.53 -14.95
CA GLN A 206 10.79 16.62 -14.07
C GLN A 206 11.53 16.04 -12.86
N ALA A 207 12.12 16.89 -12.04
CA ALA A 207 12.80 16.47 -10.82
C ALA A 207 12.26 17.18 -9.58
N ILE A 208 12.29 16.50 -8.44
CA ILE A 208 12.24 17.12 -7.11
C ILE A 208 13.55 16.81 -6.42
N LEU A 209 14.26 17.86 -5.98
CA LEU A 209 15.48 17.71 -5.20
C LEU A 209 15.14 17.68 -3.71
N SER A 210 15.92 16.92 -2.93
CA SER A 210 15.70 16.71 -1.51
C SER A 210 17.01 16.55 -0.73
N GLN A 211 16.95 16.84 0.56
CA GLN A 211 18.03 16.48 1.49
C GLN A 211 17.89 15.03 1.95
N VAL A 212 16.65 14.59 2.20
CA VAL A 212 16.28 13.22 2.56
C VAL A 212 15.17 12.74 1.63
N THR A 213 15.32 11.52 1.10
CA THR A 213 14.27 10.84 0.34
C THR A 213 13.82 9.60 1.08
N ILE A 214 12.52 9.48 1.31
CA ILE A 214 11.88 8.31 1.90
C ILE A 214 11.19 7.55 0.76
N ASP A 215 11.68 6.33 0.49
CA ASP A 215 11.03 5.40 -0.42
C ASP A 215 9.88 4.69 0.29
N ALA A 216 8.66 5.00 -0.13
CA ALA A 216 7.42 4.38 0.32
C ALA A 216 6.60 3.88 -0.88
N THR A 217 7.24 3.50 -2.00
CA THR A 217 6.51 3.04 -3.21
C THR A 217 5.86 1.66 -3.02
N GLY A 218 6.25 0.94 -1.98
CA GLY A 218 5.80 -0.43 -1.69
C GLY A 218 6.65 -1.49 -2.41
N ASP A 219 7.08 -1.21 -3.64
CA ASP A 219 7.96 -2.07 -4.44
C ASP A 219 9.45 -1.73 -4.27
N GLY A 220 9.73 -0.51 -3.76
CA GLY A 220 11.09 -0.03 -3.53
C GLY A 220 11.79 0.44 -4.82
N ASP A 221 11.07 1.18 -5.64
CA ASP A 221 11.56 1.62 -6.95
C ASP A 221 12.68 2.66 -6.82
N VAL A 222 12.63 3.50 -5.78
CA VAL A 222 13.61 4.58 -5.59
C VAL A 222 14.92 4.02 -5.06
N PHE A 223 14.87 3.15 -4.06
CA PHE A 223 16.09 2.56 -3.50
C PHE A 223 16.78 1.65 -4.54
N ALA A 224 16.01 0.85 -5.30
CA ALA A 224 16.55 0.02 -6.37
C ALA A 224 17.18 0.88 -7.49
N SER A 225 16.52 1.96 -7.92
CA SER A 225 17.07 2.86 -8.94
C SER A 225 18.26 3.70 -8.45
N ALA A 226 18.41 3.89 -7.13
CA ALA A 226 19.60 4.48 -6.53
C ALA A 226 20.83 3.56 -6.56
N GLY A 227 20.66 2.29 -6.95
CA GLY A 227 21.75 1.31 -7.04
C GLY A 227 22.02 0.55 -5.74
N ALA A 228 21.09 0.61 -4.77
CA ALA A 228 21.19 -0.20 -3.56
C ALA A 228 20.99 -1.69 -3.87
N GLU A 229 21.64 -2.55 -3.08
CA GLU A 229 21.52 -4.00 -3.24
C GLU A 229 20.17 -4.51 -2.70
N PHE A 230 19.57 -5.47 -3.41
CA PHE A 230 18.34 -6.15 -2.99
C PHE A 230 18.19 -7.54 -3.59
N ASP A 231 17.39 -8.37 -2.93
CA ASP A 231 16.95 -9.67 -3.44
C ASP A 231 15.68 -9.49 -4.30
N GLY A 232 15.82 -9.62 -5.61
CA GLY A 232 14.73 -9.37 -6.58
C GLY A 232 13.79 -10.54 -6.84
N VAL A 233 13.92 -11.67 -6.12
CA VAL A 233 13.07 -12.86 -6.32
C VAL A 233 12.20 -13.06 -5.10
N VAL A 234 10.91 -12.76 -5.24
CA VAL A 234 9.90 -13.16 -4.26
C VAL A 234 9.76 -14.69 -4.32
N ASP A 235 9.89 -15.34 -3.17
CA ASP A 235 9.64 -16.79 -3.07
C ASP A 235 8.19 -17.09 -3.49
N PRO A 236 7.95 -17.90 -4.54
CA PRO A 236 6.61 -18.23 -5.03
C PRO A 236 5.73 -18.94 -4.00
N GLY A 237 6.33 -19.56 -2.97
CA GLY A 237 5.60 -20.18 -1.86
C GLY A 237 5.03 -19.18 -0.86
N LEU A 238 5.46 -17.91 -0.90
CA LEU A 238 4.94 -16.88 -0.02
C LEU A 238 3.52 -16.48 -0.43
N ARG A 239 2.66 -16.28 0.56
CA ARG A 239 1.32 -15.72 0.35
C ARG A 239 1.38 -14.39 -0.41
N SER A 240 2.39 -13.56 -0.14
CA SER A 240 2.60 -12.26 -0.81
C SER A 240 3.00 -12.37 -2.27
N ALA A 241 3.41 -13.56 -2.76
CA ALA A 241 3.66 -13.81 -4.18
C ALA A 241 2.37 -14.12 -4.96
N SER A 242 1.25 -14.36 -4.27
CA SER A 242 -0.03 -14.67 -4.89
C SER A 242 -0.78 -13.40 -5.28
N LEU A 243 -1.32 -13.37 -6.49
CA LEU A 243 -2.20 -12.30 -6.94
C LEU A 243 -3.60 -12.52 -6.35
N ALA A 244 -4.11 -11.51 -5.65
CA ALA A 244 -5.49 -11.48 -5.15
C ALA A 244 -6.31 -10.48 -5.96
N VAL A 245 -7.49 -10.92 -6.43
CA VAL A 245 -8.50 -10.01 -6.98
C VAL A 245 -9.44 -9.62 -5.86
N VAL A 246 -9.32 -8.37 -5.42
CA VAL A 246 -10.19 -7.81 -4.38
C VAL A 246 -11.29 -7.00 -5.07
N TRP A 247 -12.53 -7.33 -4.75
CA TRP A 247 -13.72 -6.65 -5.25
C TRP A 247 -14.72 -6.52 -4.10
N ARG A 248 -15.71 -5.64 -4.28
CA ARG A 248 -16.75 -5.41 -3.28
C ARG A 248 -18.13 -5.50 -3.91
N MET A 249 -19.06 -6.07 -3.16
CA MET A 249 -20.49 -6.07 -3.47
C MET A 249 -21.19 -5.06 -2.57
N GLY A 250 -21.95 -4.14 -3.16
CA GLY A 250 -22.88 -3.29 -2.43
C GLY A 250 -24.22 -3.97 -2.20
N ASP A 251 -25.09 -3.35 -1.40
CA ASP A 251 -26.46 -3.83 -1.13
C ASP A 251 -26.52 -5.24 -0.51
N VAL A 252 -25.57 -5.54 0.36
CA VAL A 252 -25.50 -6.80 1.12
C VAL A 252 -25.78 -6.53 2.58
N ASP A 253 -26.81 -7.19 3.12
CA ASP A 253 -26.97 -7.32 4.58
C ASP A 253 -25.89 -8.28 5.11
N PHE A 254 -24.78 -7.70 5.54
CA PHE A 254 -23.63 -8.47 6.03
C PHE A 254 -23.97 -9.27 7.29
N GLY A 255 -24.86 -8.76 8.15
CA GLY A 255 -25.29 -9.48 9.35
C GLY A 255 -26.00 -10.78 8.97
N ARG A 256 -27.01 -10.67 8.10
CA ARG A 256 -27.76 -11.81 7.59
C ARG A 256 -26.88 -12.79 6.81
N PHE A 257 -25.96 -12.30 5.98
CA PHE A 257 -25.00 -13.15 5.27
C PHE A 257 -24.07 -13.90 6.23
N SER A 258 -23.57 -13.22 7.26
CA SER A 258 -22.70 -13.84 8.26
C SER A 258 -23.44 -14.88 9.09
N GLU A 259 -24.69 -14.63 9.49
CA GLU A 259 -25.55 -15.61 10.16
C GLU A 259 -25.76 -16.85 9.30
N PHE A 260 -26.19 -16.68 8.04
CA PHE A 260 -26.37 -17.77 7.08
C PHE A 260 -25.12 -18.66 6.97
N ARG A 261 -23.95 -18.04 6.78
CA ARG A 261 -22.66 -18.75 6.66
C ARG A 261 -22.32 -19.59 7.90
N HIS A 262 -22.77 -19.18 9.09
CA HIS A 262 -22.52 -19.90 10.33
C HIS A 262 -23.57 -20.99 10.60
N SER A 263 -24.82 -20.80 10.17
CA SER A 263 -25.90 -21.77 10.38
C SER A 263 -25.95 -22.87 9.33
N GLU A 264 -25.52 -22.58 8.10
CA GLU A 264 -25.57 -23.49 6.95
C GLU A 264 -24.18 -23.53 6.27
N PRO A 265 -23.25 -24.38 6.75
CA PRO A 265 -21.86 -24.39 6.31
C PRO A 265 -21.59 -25.19 5.01
N GLU A 266 -22.62 -25.79 4.39
CA GLU A 266 -22.55 -26.49 3.10
C GLU A 266 -22.82 -25.53 1.92
#